data_AF-A0A533RDH9-F1
#
_entry.id   AF-A0A533RDH9-F1
#
_cell.length_a   1.000
_cell.length_b   1.000
_cell.length_c   1.000
_cell.angle_alpha   90.00
_cell.angle_beta   90.00
_cell.angle_gamma   90.00
#
_symmetry.space_group_name_H-M   'P 1'
#
loop_
_entity.id
_entity.type
_entity.pdbx_description
1 polymer ?
#
loop_
_entity_poly.entity_id
_entity_poly.type
_entity_poly.pdbx_seq_one_letter_code
_entity_poly.pdbx_strand_id
1 'polypeptide(L)'
;MAATLAGGCASLGARGEARVAFDEADRLFRQGDYQAALAGYERIVGEYPEAADRALFEMATIHAHPKNARKDYARALESLQRITADYPASGYRHDGEMMAFYIDSVLSKDQVIAGLQAQAKTLRQDLGAREDDIAALRQQIAALEQKVFAFAALTGPVDRILIEKKARLLKLISKGEVIKSYRVALGGNPEGAKDRQGDNKTPEGMYFIDAKNRDSRYHLSLHISYPNEQDRLRARELGVSPGGDIMIHGIGNGLSWVGGAHADIDWTKGCIAVTDGEIEEIDGLAPVGTPVEIRP
;
A
#
# COMPACT_ATOMS: atom_id res chain seq x y z
N MET A 1 -29.74 -28.94 97.40
CA MET A 1 -29.92 -28.88 95.93
C MET A 1 -30.62 -27.59 95.57
N ALA A 2 -29.89 -26.68 94.94
CA ALA A 2 -30.44 -25.60 94.11
C ALA A 2 -29.27 -25.16 93.21
N ALA A 3 -29.25 -25.66 91.97
CA ALA A 3 -28.28 -25.25 90.96
C ALA A 3 -28.93 -24.18 90.09
N THR A 4 -28.38 -22.97 90.17
CA THR A 4 -28.83 -21.77 89.48
C THR A 4 -28.41 -21.83 88.00
N LEU A 5 -29.40 -21.69 87.12
CA LEU A 5 -29.24 -21.43 85.69
C LEU A 5 -28.68 -20.01 85.50
N ALA A 6 -27.45 -19.89 85.01
CA ALA A 6 -26.88 -18.62 84.55
C ALA A 6 -26.04 -18.87 83.28
N GLY A 7 -26.72 -18.97 82.14
CA GLY A 7 -26.06 -19.12 80.83
C GLY A 7 -26.87 -18.60 79.64
N GLY A 8 -28.04 -17.97 79.86
CA GLY A 8 -28.96 -17.59 78.78
C GLY A 8 -28.98 -16.10 78.40
N CYS A 9 -28.45 -15.19 79.23
CA CYS A 9 -28.67 -13.74 79.01
C CYS A 9 -27.60 -13.05 78.14
N ALA A 10 -26.36 -13.55 78.12
CA ALA A 10 -25.27 -12.90 77.36
C ALA A 10 -25.47 -13.01 75.84
N SER A 11 -26.00 -14.13 75.34
CA SER A 11 -26.26 -14.33 73.91
C SER A 11 -27.50 -13.59 73.41
N LEU A 12 -28.47 -13.28 74.28
CA LEU A 12 -29.64 -12.47 73.93
C LEU A 12 -29.30 -10.98 73.83
N GLY A 13 -28.41 -10.47 74.70
CA GLY A 13 -27.92 -9.10 74.65
C GLY A 13 -27.10 -8.80 73.39
N ALA A 14 -26.12 -9.65 73.09
CA ALA A 14 -25.27 -9.49 71.89
C ALA A 14 -26.06 -9.54 70.57
N ARG A 15 -27.12 -10.37 70.49
CA ARG A 15 -28.03 -10.40 69.33
C ARG A 15 -28.86 -9.12 69.18
N GLY A 16 -29.24 -8.50 70.30
CA GLY A 16 -29.95 -7.22 70.30
C GLY A 16 -29.07 -6.06 69.83
N GLU A 17 -27.82 -6.02 70.29
CA GLU A 17 -26.84 -4.99 69.92
C GLU A 17 -26.42 -5.10 68.45
N ALA A 18 -26.17 -6.32 67.95
CA ALA A 18 -25.89 -6.55 66.53
C ALA A 18 -27.03 -6.04 65.63
N ARG A 19 -28.29 -6.27 66.02
CA ARG A 19 -29.47 -5.81 65.26
C ARG A 19 -29.50 -4.29 65.13
N VAL A 20 -29.24 -3.56 66.21
CA VAL A 20 -29.20 -2.08 66.18
C VAL A 20 -28.09 -1.59 65.26
N ALA A 21 -26.91 -2.22 65.30
CA ALA A 21 -25.80 -1.89 64.41
C ALA A 21 -26.16 -2.11 62.92
N PHE A 22 -26.86 -3.21 62.60
CA PHE A 22 -27.37 -3.45 61.25
C PHE A 22 -28.39 -2.39 60.82
N ASP A 23 -29.37 -2.05 61.67
CA ASP A 23 -30.40 -1.06 61.33
C ASP A 23 -29.79 0.31 61.00
N GLU A 24 -28.70 0.69 61.69
CA GLU A 24 -27.94 1.91 61.40
C GLU A 24 -27.19 1.84 60.07
N ALA A 25 -26.43 0.75 59.83
CA ALA A 25 -25.68 0.57 58.58
C ALA A 25 -26.61 0.51 57.35
N ASP A 26 -27.73 -0.22 57.46
CA ASP A 26 -28.75 -0.34 56.40
C ASP A 26 -29.42 1.03 56.10
N ARG A 27 -29.59 1.87 57.12
CA ARG A 27 -30.10 3.24 56.94
C ARG A 27 -29.09 4.10 56.15
N LEU A 28 -27.81 4.05 56.51
CA LEU A 28 -26.75 4.79 55.82
C LEU A 28 -26.62 4.35 54.36
N PHE A 29 -26.69 3.03 54.12
CA PHE A 29 -26.68 2.48 52.76
C PHE A 29 -27.85 3.02 51.92
N ARG A 30 -29.07 2.99 52.46
CA ARG A 30 -30.28 3.53 51.79
C ARG A 30 -30.21 5.03 51.52
N GLN A 31 -29.50 5.78 52.36
CA GLN A 31 -29.25 7.21 52.16
C GLN A 31 -28.16 7.49 51.11
N GLY A 32 -27.49 6.46 50.61
CA GLY A 32 -26.38 6.57 49.66
C GLY A 32 -25.04 6.91 50.32
N ASP A 33 -24.96 6.91 51.66
CA ASP A 33 -23.71 7.06 52.39
C ASP A 33 -22.98 5.71 52.46
N TYR A 34 -22.44 5.31 51.32
CA TYR A 34 -21.78 4.01 51.15
C TYR A 34 -20.55 3.85 52.04
N GLN A 35 -19.82 4.92 52.33
CA GLN A 35 -18.61 4.85 53.14
C GLN A 35 -18.94 4.68 54.62
N ALA A 36 -19.93 5.42 55.13
CA ALA A 36 -20.37 5.25 56.51
C ALA A 36 -21.05 3.88 56.72
N ALA A 37 -21.81 3.40 55.73
CA ALA A 37 -22.40 2.06 55.76
C ALA A 37 -21.32 0.96 55.81
N LEU A 38 -20.28 1.04 54.96
CA LEU A 38 -19.15 0.11 54.98
C LEU A 38 -18.45 0.08 56.34
N ALA A 39 -18.15 1.26 56.92
CA ALA A 39 -17.54 1.33 58.25
C ALA A 39 -18.43 0.71 59.34
N GLY A 40 -19.76 0.82 59.20
CA GLY A 40 -20.73 0.15 60.06
C GLY A 40 -20.66 -1.38 59.95
N TYR A 41 -20.66 -1.92 58.73
CA TYR A 41 -20.55 -3.36 58.51
C TYR A 41 -19.18 -3.93 58.90
N GLU A 42 -18.08 -3.20 58.66
CA GLU A 42 -16.74 -3.58 59.11
C GLU A 42 -16.67 -3.74 60.64
N ARG A 43 -17.29 -2.80 61.38
CA ARG A 43 -17.42 -2.91 62.84
C ARG A 43 -18.20 -4.16 63.24
N ILE A 44 -19.31 -4.45 62.55
CA ILE A 44 -20.12 -5.64 62.81
C ILE A 44 -19.33 -6.94 62.59
N VAL A 45 -18.54 -7.01 61.52
CA VAL A 45 -17.67 -8.17 61.24
C VAL A 45 -16.66 -8.40 62.38
N GLY A 46 -16.13 -7.34 62.98
CA GLY A 46 -15.18 -7.43 64.09
C GLY A 46 -15.80 -7.74 65.45
N GLU A 47 -16.96 -7.15 65.75
CA GLU A 47 -17.60 -7.23 67.08
C GLU A 47 -18.56 -8.42 67.22
N TYR A 48 -19.19 -8.86 66.12
CA TYR A 48 -20.21 -9.91 66.12
C TYR A 48 -19.92 -11.01 65.07
N PRO A 49 -18.94 -11.90 65.32
CA PRO A 49 -18.54 -12.94 64.35
C PRO A 49 -19.68 -13.88 63.90
N GLU A 50 -20.70 -14.10 64.74
CA GLU A 50 -21.88 -14.93 64.40
C GLU A 50 -22.79 -14.29 63.34
N ALA A 51 -22.70 -12.98 63.11
CA ALA A 51 -23.50 -12.25 62.13
C ALA A 51 -22.65 -11.63 61.00
N ALA A 52 -21.36 -11.96 60.97
CA ALA A 52 -20.41 -11.39 60.03
C ALA A 52 -20.67 -11.83 58.58
N ASP A 53 -21.30 -12.98 58.34
CA ASP A 53 -21.66 -13.45 57.00
C ASP A 53 -22.61 -12.51 56.27
N ARG A 54 -23.68 -12.04 56.95
CA ARG A 54 -24.57 -11.00 56.43
C ARG A 54 -23.82 -9.69 56.18
N ALA A 55 -23.01 -9.24 57.14
CA ALA A 55 -22.28 -7.99 57.02
C ALA A 55 -21.30 -8.02 55.82
N LEU A 56 -20.60 -9.13 55.61
CA LEU A 56 -19.74 -9.35 54.44
C LEU A 56 -20.54 -9.30 53.12
N PHE A 57 -21.76 -9.84 53.10
CA PHE A 57 -22.62 -9.81 51.91
C PHE A 57 -23.09 -8.39 51.58
N GLU A 58 -23.47 -7.61 52.59
CA GLU A 58 -23.86 -6.20 52.42
C GLU A 58 -22.66 -5.34 52.00
N MET A 59 -21.47 -5.59 52.56
CA MET A 59 -20.23 -4.94 52.11
C MET A 59 -19.94 -5.24 50.64
N ALA A 60 -20.08 -6.50 50.22
CA ALA A 60 -19.93 -6.88 48.82
C ALA A 60 -20.93 -6.14 47.91
N THR A 61 -22.17 -6.03 48.36
CA THR A 61 -23.26 -5.31 47.67
C THR A 61 -22.91 -3.84 47.50
N ILE A 62 -22.41 -3.17 48.55
CA ILE A 62 -21.98 -1.76 48.47
C ILE A 62 -20.77 -1.60 47.54
N HIS A 63 -19.79 -2.49 47.65
CA HIS A 63 -18.59 -2.44 46.82
C HIS A 63 -18.88 -2.69 45.33
N ALA A 64 -19.94 -3.43 44.99
CA ALA A 64 -20.37 -3.63 43.60
C ALA A 64 -21.47 -2.64 43.14
N HIS A 65 -21.94 -1.75 44.02
CA HIS A 65 -23.14 -0.95 43.77
C HIS A 65 -22.92 0.07 42.62
N PRO A 66 -23.77 0.10 41.57
CA PRO A 66 -23.55 0.96 40.39
C PRO A 66 -23.49 2.47 40.69
N LYS A 67 -24.24 2.92 41.70
CA LYS A 67 -24.25 4.34 42.14
C LYS A 67 -23.12 4.68 43.11
N ASN A 68 -22.38 3.69 43.61
CA ASN A 68 -21.20 3.95 44.43
C ASN A 68 -20.05 4.39 43.52
N ALA A 69 -19.72 5.68 43.58
CA ALA A 69 -18.61 6.24 42.82
C ALA A 69 -17.25 5.63 43.22
N ARG A 70 -17.17 5.07 44.43
CA ARG A 70 -16.02 4.33 44.97
C ARG A 70 -16.25 2.82 44.97
N LYS A 71 -17.06 2.31 44.02
CA LYS A 71 -17.21 0.87 43.83
C LYS A 71 -15.85 0.22 43.60
N ASP A 72 -15.67 -0.96 44.17
CA ASP A 72 -14.42 -1.72 44.14
C ASP A 72 -14.77 -3.20 44.04
N TYR A 73 -14.76 -3.71 42.81
CA TYR A 73 -15.11 -5.10 42.54
C TYR A 73 -14.15 -6.10 43.19
N ALA A 74 -12.89 -5.72 43.44
CA ALA A 74 -11.93 -6.59 44.12
C ALA A 74 -12.29 -6.76 45.59
N ARG A 75 -12.66 -5.67 46.27
CA ARG A 75 -13.16 -5.71 47.66
C ARG A 75 -14.50 -6.44 47.79
N ALA A 76 -15.37 -6.32 46.78
CA ALA A 76 -16.59 -7.10 46.72
C ALA A 76 -16.29 -8.61 46.65
N LEU A 77 -15.42 -9.03 45.73
CA LEU A 77 -15.00 -10.43 45.60
C LEU A 77 -14.31 -10.96 46.86
N GLU A 78 -13.44 -10.17 47.50
CA GLU A 78 -12.80 -10.52 48.77
C GLU A 78 -13.84 -10.84 49.86
N SER A 79 -14.86 -9.99 49.98
CA SER A 79 -15.95 -10.17 50.95
C SER A 79 -16.77 -11.43 50.65
N LEU A 80 -17.09 -11.69 49.38
CA LEU A 80 -17.83 -12.88 48.95
C LEU A 80 -17.03 -14.17 49.15
N GLN A 81 -15.72 -14.15 48.86
CA GLN A 81 -14.82 -15.27 49.08
C GLN A 81 -14.74 -15.63 50.58
N ARG A 82 -14.68 -14.63 51.46
CA ARG A 82 -14.73 -14.86 52.91
C ARG A 82 -16.01 -15.54 53.37
N ILE A 83 -17.18 -15.20 52.81
CA ILE A 83 -18.43 -15.91 53.11
C ILE A 83 -18.30 -17.40 52.76
N THR A 84 -17.77 -17.71 51.57
CA THR A 84 -17.63 -19.10 51.12
C THR A 84 -16.58 -19.90 51.89
N ALA A 85 -15.51 -19.24 52.37
CA ALA A 85 -14.38 -19.88 53.04
C ALA A 85 -14.61 -20.03 54.56
N ASP A 86 -15.05 -18.95 55.21
CA ASP A 86 -15.12 -18.87 56.67
C ASP A 86 -16.51 -19.28 57.20
N TYR A 87 -17.56 -19.20 56.36
CA TYR A 87 -18.96 -19.44 56.75
C TYR A 87 -19.67 -20.45 55.82
N PRO A 88 -19.22 -21.72 55.75
CA PRO A 88 -19.74 -22.71 54.79
C PRO A 88 -21.22 -23.06 54.96
N ALA A 89 -21.83 -22.79 56.12
CA ALA A 89 -23.25 -22.99 56.39
C ALA A 89 -24.10 -21.70 56.24
N SER A 90 -23.51 -20.59 55.79
CA SER A 90 -24.21 -19.31 55.63
C SER A 90 -25.33 -19.41 54.58
N GLY A 91 -26.48 -18.79 54.90
CA GLY A 91 -27.56 -18.60 53.93
C GLY A 91 -27.18 -17.72 52.74
N TYR A 92 -26.13 -16.89 52.88
CA TYR A 92 -25.63 -16.00 51.82
C TYR A 92 -24.62 -16.67 50.89
N ARG A 93 -24.24 -17.93 51.14
CA ARG A 93 -23.22 -18.63 50.36
C ARG A 93 -23.58 -18.71 48.87
N HIS A 94 -24.79 -19.16 48.55
CA HIS A 94 -25.21 -19.33 47.16
C HIS A 94 -25.33 -17.98 46.43
N ASP A 95 -25.99 -17.01 47.05
CA ASP A 95 -26.14 -15.67 46.48
C ASP A 95 -24.78 -14.99 46.30
N GLY A 96 -23.85 -15.22 47.23
CA GLY A 96 -22.49 -14.72 47.15
C GLY A 96 -21.68 -15.35 46.01
N GLU A 97 -21.79 -16.67 45.80
CA GLU A 97 -21.18 -17.34 44.63
C GLU A 97 -21.73 -16.79 43.31
N MET A 98 -23.05 -16.60 43.23
CA MET A 98 -23.70 -16.03 42.04
C MET A 98 -23.25 -14.59 41.79
N MET A 99 -23.19 -13.78 42.84
CA MET A 99 -22.71 -12.40 42.74
C MET A 99 -21.25 -12.32 42.31
N ALA A 100 -20.38 -13.18 42.84
CA ALA A 100 -18.98 -13.25 42.45
C ALA A 100 -18.83 -13.59 40.96
N PHE A 101 -19.59 -14.59 40.47
CA PHE A 101 -19.62 -14.94 39.06
C PHE A 101 -20.04 -13.75 38.16
N TYR A 102 -21.05 -12.98 38.56
CA TYR A 102 -21.47 -11.80 37.79
C TYR A 102 -20.40 -10.70 37.79
N ILE A 103 -19.73 -10.46 38.93
CA ILE A 103 -18.65 -9.48 39.03
C ILE A 103 -17.50 -9.89 38.10
N ASP A 104 -17.07 -11.15 38.13
CA ASP A 104 -16.01 -11.66 37.25
C ASP A 104 -16.40 -11.51 35.76
N SER A 105 -17.67 -11.78 35.42
CA SER A 105 -18.17 -11.58 34.05
C SER A 105 -18.10 -10.13 33.60
N VAL A 106 -18.45 -9.17 34.48
CA VAL A 106 -18.36 -7.74 34.19
C VAL A 106 -16.90 -7.32 34.01
N LEU A 107 -16.01 -7.71 34.92
CA LEU A 107 -14.57 -7.40 34.84
C LEU A 107 -13.95 -7.95 33.55
N SER A 108 -14.28 -9.19 33.19
CA SER A 108 -13.83 -9.80 31.95
C SER A 108 -14.29 -9.01 30.72
N LYS A 109 -15.55 -8.59 30.68
CA LYS A 109 -16.09 -7.78 29.58
C LYS A 109 -15.44 -6.40 29.51
N ASP A 110 -15.19 -5.76 30.65
CA ASP A 110 -14.53 -4.45 30.70
C ASP A 110 -13.10 -4.51 30.13
N GLN A 111 -12.36 -5.59 30.42
CA GLN A 111 -11.04 -5.83 29.82
C GLN A 111 -11.11 -5.98 28.30
N VAL A 112 -12.09 -6.75 27.80
CA VAL A 112 -12.31 -6.91 26.35
C VAL A 112 -12.68 -5.57 25.71
N ILE A 113 -13.57 -4.79 26.33
CA ILE A 113 -13.98 -3.47 25.84
C ILE A 113 -12.78 -2.53 25.78
N ALA A 114 -11.96 -2.48 26.82
CA ALA A 114 -10.74 -1.66 26.84
C ALA A 114 -9.76 -2.07 25.74
N GLY A 115 -9.59 -3.38 25.52
CA GLY A 115 -8.78 -3.92 24.43
C GLY A 115 -9.30 -3.51 23.04
N LEU A 116 -10.60 -3.65 22.81
CA LEU A 116 -11.24 -3.25 21.55
C LEU A 116 -11.14 -1.73 21.32
N GLN A 117 -11.29 -0.92 22.37
CA GLN A 117 -11.13 0.54 22.28
C GLN A 117 -9.69 0.93 21.93
N ALA A 118 -8.69 0.26 22.52
CA ALA A 118 -7.29 0.48 22.17
C ALA A 118 -7.01 0.12 20.70
N GLN A 119 -7.50 -1.03 20.23
CA GLN A 119 -7.35 -1.45 18.83
C GLN A 119 -8.05 -0.48 17.87
N ALA A 120 -9.27 -0.05 18.18
CA ALA A 120 -10.02 0.91 17.36
C ALA A 120 -9.31 2.28 17.29
N LYS A 121 -8.63 2.70 18.36
CA LYS A 121 -7.81 3.92 18.35
C LYS A 121 -6.61 3.77 17.41
N THR A 122 -5.87 2.67 17.51
CA THR A 122 -4.72 2.41 16.62
C THR A 122 -5.15 2.37 15.15
N LEU A 123 -6.20 1.62 14.82
CA LEU A 123 -6.71 1.55 13.44
C LEU A 123 -7.10 2.90 12.87
N ARG A 124 -7.71 3.79 13.68
CA ARG A 124 -8.04 5.15 13.23
C ARG A 124 -6.79 5.99 12.94
N GLN A 125 -5.73 5.82 13.73
CA GLN A 125 -4.46 6.51 13.50
C GLN A 125 -3.80 6.01 12.20
N ASP A 126 -3.78 4.70 11.98
CA ASP A 126 -3.23 4.09 10.77
C ASP A 126 -4.01 4.50 9.52
N LEU A 127 -5.34 4.61 9.61
CA LEU A 127 -6.18 5.10 8.51
C LEU A 127 -5.85 6.55 8.16
N GLY A 128 -5.70 7.43 9.16
CA GLY A 128 -5.31 8.82 8.93
C GLY A 128 -3.94 8.95 8.24
N ALA A 129 -2.95 8.18 8.70
CA ALA A 129 -1.63 8.15 8.07
C ALA A 129 -1.69 7.69 6.59
N ARG A 130 -2.52 6.68 6.28
CA ARG A 130 -2.70 6.21 4.90
C ARG A 130 -3.43 7.23 4.02
N GLU A 131 -4.37 8.00 4.57
CA GLU A 131 -5.04 9.08 3.85
C GLU A 131 -4.04 10.19 3.44
N ASP A 132 -3.14 10.55 4.34
CA ASP A 132 -2.06 11.51 4.07
C ASP A 132 -1.11 11.00 2.96
N ASP A 133 -0.70 9.72 3.02
CA ASP A 133 0.11 9.09 1.97
C ASP A 133 -0.58 9.10 0.61
N ILE A 134 -1.89 8.76 0.57
CA ILE A 134 -2.68 8.80 -0.67
C ILE A 134 -2.75 10.22 -1.23
N ALA A 135 -2.93 11.23 -0.38
CA ALA A 135 -2.94 12.63 -0.80
C ALA A 135 -1.60 13.05 -1.41
N ALA A 136 -0.48 12.67 -0.78
CA ALA A 136 0.86 12.95 -1.28
C ALA A 136 1.12 12.28 -2.64
N LEU A 137 0.76 11.00 -2.78
CA LEU A 137 0.91 10.26 -4.03
C LEU A 137 0.06 10.87 -5.17
N ARG A 138 -1.16 11.31 -4.88
CA ARG A 138 -2.01 12.00 -5.88
C ARG A 138 -1.36 13.29 -6.40
N GLN A 139 -0.73 14.06 -5.52
CA GLN A 139 0.01 15.27 -5.95
C GLN A 139 1.22 14.93 -6.82
N GLN A 140 1.96 13.87 -6.48
CA GLN A 140 3.08 13.40 -7.29
C GLN A 140 2.64 12.93 -8.68
N ILE A 141 1.54 12.15 -8.76
CA ILE A 141 0.97 11.70 -10.03
C ILE A 141 0.58 12.90 -10.88
N ALA A 142 -0.16 13.87 -10.34
CA ALA A 142 -0.56 15.08 -11.07
C ALA A 142 0.65 15.87 -11.59
N ALA A 143 1.73 15.99 -10.81
CA ALA A 143 2.96 16.65 -11.24
C ALA A 143 3.68 15.88 -12.36
N LEU A 144 3.67 14.55 -12.32
CA LEU A 144 4.24 13.71 -13.38
C LEU A 144 3.40 13.79 -14.66
N GLU A 145 2.07 13.76 -14.55
CA GLU A 145 1.16 13.92 -15.69
C GLU A 145 1.39 15.23 -16.42
N GLN A 146 1.58 16.35 -15.69
CA GLN A 146 1.92 17.64 -16.30
C GLN A 146 3.25 17.59 -17.06
N LYS A 147 4.27 16.91 -16.50
CA LYS A 147 5.57 16.76 -17.18
C LYS A 147 5.47 15.90 -18.43
N VAL A 148 4.72 14.80 -18.37
CA VAL A 148 4.47 13.92 -19.53
C VAL A 148 3.72 14.68 -20.61
N PHE A 149 2.69 15.44 -20.24
CA PHE A 149 1.94 16.27 -21.18
C PHE A 149 2.82 17.35 -21.82
N ALA A 150 3.63 18.06 -21.02
CA ALA A 150 4.56 19.06 -21.54
C ALA A 150 5.59 18.43 -22.50
N PHE A 151 6.12 17.25 -22.16
CA PHE A 151 7.02 16.50 -23.03
C PHE A 151 6.33 16.09 -24.34
N ALA A 152 5.13 15.52 -24.28
CA ALA A 152 4.36 15.14 -25.46
C ALA A 152 3.96 16.35 -26.33
N ALA A 153 3.66 17.50 -25.73
CA ALA A 153 3.37 18.73 -26.46
C ALA A 153 4.62 19.32 -27.15
N LEU A 154 5.80 19.11 -26.57
CA LEU A 154 7.10 19.46 -27.16
C LEU A 154 7.45 18.52 -28.32
N THR A 155 7.28 17.20 -28.13
CA THR A 155 7.57 16.17 -29.14
C THR A 155 6.33 15.84 -29.97
N GLY A 156 6.06 16.62 -31.03
CA GLY A 156 5.08 16.23 -32.06
C GLY A 156 5.55 15.02 -32.87
N PRO A 157 4.81 14.59 -33.91
CA PRO A 157 5.35 13.63 -34.88
C PRO A 157 6.71 14.11 -35.40
N VAL A 158 7.57 13.17 -35.79
CA VAL A 158 8.89 13.49 -36.33
C VAL A 158 8.73 14.21 -37.67
N ASP A 159 9.29 15.41 -37.76
CA ASP A 159 9.24 16.22 -38.98
C ASP A 159 10.39 15.87 -39.94
N ARG A 160 11.47 15.25 -39.44
CA ARG A 160 12.61 14.80 -40.26
C ARG A 160 13.42 13.69 -39.57
N ILE A 161 13.88 12.73 -40.38
CA ILE A 161 14.92 11.77 -40.01
C ILE A 161 16.24 12.24 -40.62
N LEU A 162 17.30 12.36 -39.81
CA LEU A 162 18.66 12.66 -40.27
C LEU A 162 19.56 11.45 -40.02
N ILE A 163 20.21 10.94 -41.06
CA ILE A 163 21.20 9.86 -40.97
C ILE A 163 22.57 10.44 -41.30
N GLU A 164 23.52 10.31 -40.37
CA GLU A 164 24.91 10.75 -40.54
C GLU A 164 25.81 9.52 -40.66
N LYS A 165 26.26 9.22 -41.88
CA LYS A 165 26.91 7.93 -42.18
C LYS A 165 28.23 7.77 -41.44
N LYS A 166 29.11 8.78 -41.46
CA LYS A 166 30.36 8.81 -40.67
C LYS A 166 30.14 8.58 -39.18
N ALA A 167 29.08 9.17 -38.62
CA ALA A 167 28.77 9.04 -37.21
C ALA A 167 28.06 7.71 -36.87
N ARG A 168 27.53 6.99 -37.86
CA ARG A 168 26.64 5.82 -37.68
C ARG A 168 25.47 6.14 -36.76
N LEU A 169 24.86 7.29 -36.99
CA LEU A 169 23.72 7.78 -36.22
C LEU A 169 22.51 8.05 -37.10
N LEU A 170 21.34 7.64 -36.63
CA LEU A 170 20.04 8.10 -37.08
C LEU A 170 19.44 8.96 -35.97
N LYS A 171 19.02 10.18 -36.33
CA LYS A 171 18.42 11.17 -35.43
C LYS A 171 16.98 11.44 -35.85
N LEU A 172 16.06 11.35 -34.90
CA LEU A 172 14.68 11.79 -35.07
C LEU A 172 14.57 13.25 -34.66
N ILE A 173 14.04 14.10 -35.53
CA ILE A 173 13.97 15.55 -35.31
C ILE A 173 12.52 16.00 -35.36
N SER A 174 12.07 16.72 -34.34
CA SER A 174 10.76 17.39 -34.29
C SER A 174 10.99 18.85 -33.93
N LYS A 175 10.37 19.77 -34.68
CA LYS A 175 10.48 21.23 -34.49
C LYS A 175 11.93 21.76 -34.44
N GLY A 176 12.85 21.09 -35.16
CA GLY A 176 14.27 21.46 -35.23
C GLY A 176 15.16 20.88 -34.13
N GLU A 177 14.60 20.22 -33.13
CA GLU A 177 15.36 19.57 -32.04
C GLU A 177 15.47 18.07 -32.23
N VAL A 178 16.61 17.50 -31.84
CA VAL A 178 16.83 16.05 -31.84
C VAL A 178 16.12 15.44 -30.63
N ILE A 179 15.07 14.66 -30.87
CA ILE A 179 14.28 14.03 -29.80
C ILE A 179 14.78 12.61 -29.46
N LYS A 180 15.41 11.93 -30.42
CA LYS A 180 16.01 10.60 -30.28
C LYS A 180 17.23 10.44 -31.18
N SER A 181 18.16 9.58 -30.77
CA SER A 181 19.34 9.20 -31.57
C SER A 181 19.62 7.71 -31.39
N TYR A 182 19.85 7.00 -32.50
CA TYR A 182 20.08 5.56 -32.53
C TYR A 182 21.37 5.26 -33.29
N ARG A 183 22.11 4.24 -32.82
CA ARG A 183 23.25 3.70 -33.58
C ARG A 183 22.71 2.91 -34.76
N VAL A 184 23.38 2.99 -35.91
CA VAL A 184 22.96 2.26 -37.12
C VAL A 184 24.09 1.42 -37.70
N ALA A 185 23.70 0.31 -38.35
CA ALA A 185 24.55 -0.37 -39.32
C ALA A 185 24.12 0.02 -40.74
N LEU A 186 25.09 0.31 -41.59
CA LEU A 186 24.88 0.74 -42.96
C LEU A 186 25.20 -0.37 -43.96
N GLY A 187 25.20 -0.01 -45.24
CA GLY A 187 25.74 -0.85 -46.29
C GLY A 187 27.21 -1.18 -46.04
N GLY A 188 27.63 -2.42 -46.34
CA GLY A 188 28.99 -2.91 -46.11
C GLY A 188 30.09 -2.17 -46.89
N ASN A 189 29.73 -1.22 -47.75
CA ASN A 189 30.61 -0.23 -48.36
C ASN A 189 30.05 1.18 -48.07
N PRO A 190 30.16 1.71 -46.85
CA PRO A 190 29.40 2.90 -46.45
C PRO A 190 29.96 4.20 -47.04
N GLU A 191 31.14 4.21 -47.65
CA GLU A 191 31.78 5.42 -48.14
C GLU A 191 31.19 5.91 -49.47
N GLY A 192 30.71 7.16 -49.46
CA GLY A 192 30.12 7.85 -50.61
C GLY A 192 28.70 7.39 -50.95
N ALA A 193 28.04 8.16 -51.83
CA ALA A 193 26.70 7.87 -52.31
C ALA A 193 26.64 6.56 -53.12
N LYS A 194 25.47 5.91 -53.08
CA LYS A 194 25.14 4.74 -53.89
C LYS A 194 25.12 5.10 -55.37
N ASP A 195 25.87 4.34 -56.18
CA ASP A 195 26.03 4.58 -57.62
C ASP A 195 25.33 3.51 -58.46
N ARG A 196 25.27 2.26 -57.96
CA ARG A 196 24.68 1.13 -58.69
C ARG A 196 24.10 0.05 -57.78
N GLN A 197 23.23 -0.78 -58.34
CA GLN A 197 22.78 -1.99 -57.69
C GLN A 197 23.97 -2.90 -57.36
N GLY A 198 24.02 -3.38 -56.12
CA GLY A 198 25.06 -4.31 -55.65
C GLY A 198 26.38 -3.68 -55.20
N ASP A 199 26.52 -2.35 -55.18
CA ASP A 199 27.72 -1.67 -54.65
C ASP A 199 27.83 -1.65 -53.11
N ASN A 200 26.81 -2.18 -52.42
CA ASN A 200 26.64 -2.19 -50.96
C ASN A 200 26.77 -0.83 -50.28
N LYS A 201 26.51 0.26 -51.01
CA LYS A 201 26.49 1.62 -50.45
C LYS A 201 25.10 1.99 -49.96
N THR A 202 25.04 2.69 -48.83
CA THR A 202 23.84 3.44 -48.41
C THR A 202 23.83 4.77 -49.16
N PRO A 203 22.68 5.16 -49.78
CA PRO A 203 22.60 6.39 -50.57
C PRO A 203 22.84 7.66 -49.73
N GLU A 204 23.11 8.77 -50.40
CA GLU A 204 23.28 10.09 -49.78
C GLU A 204 22.40 11.10 -50.54
N GLY A 205 21.61 11.89 -49.80
CA GLY A 205 20.65 12.81 -50.39
C GLY A 205 19.36 12.95 -49.58
N MET A 206 18.34 13.51 -50.22
CA MET A 206 17.01 13.69 -49.66
C MET A 206 16.04 12.63 -50.20
N TYR A 207 15.31 12.01 -49.28
CA TYR A 207 14.29 10.99 -49.52
C TYR A 207 13.09 11.24 -48.60
N PHE A 208 12.08 10.39 -48.66
CA PHE A 208 10.97 10.34 -47.71
C PHE A 208 10.56 8.91 -47.44
N ILE A 209 9.96 8.65 -46.28
CA ILE A 209 9.30 7.37 -45.99
C ILE A 209 8.08 7.27 -46.90
N ASP A 210 8.03 6.29 -47.80
CA ASP A 210 6.93 6.12 -48.76
C ASP A 210 6.07 4.88 -48.48
N ALA A 211 6.61 3.90 -47.75
CA ALA A 211 5.88 2.72 -47.32
C ALA A 211 6.39 2.16 -45.98
N LYS A 212 5.51 1.43 -45.30
CA LYS A 212 5.78 0.73 -44.05
C LYS A 212 5.39 -0.73 -44.21
N ASN A 213 6.27 -1.64 -43.83
CA ASN A 213 6.02 -3.07 -43.90
C ASN A 213 6.20 -3.72 -42.52
N ARG A 214 5.08 -4.18 -41.96
CA ARG A 214 5.02 -4.89 -40.67
C ARG A 214 5.22 -6.40 -40.82
N ASP A 215 5.05 -6.95 -42.01
CA ASP A 215 5.26 -8.36 -42.34
C ASP A 215 6.62 -8.53 -43.05
N SER A 216 7.67 -7.94 -42.47
CA SER A 216 9.00 -7.95 -43.06
C SER A 216 9.78 -9.22 -42.71
N ARG A 217 10.79 -9.56 -43.52
CA ARG A 217 11.80 -10.60 -43.16
C ARG A 217 12.74 -10.13 -42.04
N TYR A 218 12.67 -8.85 -41.75
CA TYR A 218 13.20 -8.19 -40.56
C TYR A 218 12.02 -7.85 -39.65
N HIS A 219 12.27 -7.51 -38.39
CA HIS A 219 11.20 -7.23 -37.43
C HIS A 219 10.14 -6.24 -37.95
N LEU A 220 10.60 -5.06 -38.40
CA LEU A 220 9.81 -4.07 -39.14
C LEU A 220 10.72 -3.43 -40.21
N SER A 221 10.13 -2.85 -41.26
CA SER A 221 10.90 -2.06 -42.23
C SER A 221 10.11 -0.90 -42.82
N LEU A 222 10.76 0.26 -42.92
CA LEU A 222 10.25 1.48 -43.55
C LEU A 222 11.00 1.69 -44.86
N HIS A 223 10.31 1.70 -45.99
CA HIS A 223 10.90 1.97 -47.29
C HIS A 223 11.13 3.47 -47.45
N ILE A 224 12.29 3.84 -48.01
CA ILE A 224 12.59 5.23 -48.38
C ILE A 224 12.48 5.38 -49.90
N SER A 225 12.15 6.58 -50.36
CA SER A 225 11.92 6.92 -51.78
C SER A 225 13.18 6.91 -52.67
N TYR A 226 14.18 6.07 -52.38
CA TYR A 226 15.34 5.84 -53.23
C TYR A 226 14.97 4.90 -54.40
N PRO A 227 15.46 5.15 -55.62
CA PRO A 227 16.32 6.26 -56.03
C PRO A 227 15.53 7.55 -56.28
N ASN A 228 16.09 8.71 -55.93
CA ASN A 228 15.53 10.00 -56.32
C ASN A 228 15.97 10.39 -57.76
N GLU A 229 15.61 11.59 -58.22
CA GLU A 229 15.96 12.03 -59.58
C GLU A 229 17.47 12.12 -59.83
N GLN A 230 18.22 12.66 -58.86
CA GLN A 230 19.68 12.79 -58.95
C GLN A 230 20.36 11.42 -59.00
N ASP A 231 19.86 10.46 -58.22
CA ASP A 231 20.37 9.08 -58.22
C ASP A 231 20.14 8.41 -59.57
N ARG A 232 18.95 8.59 -60.16
CA ARG A 232 18.62 8.06 -61.49
C ARG A 232 19.47 8.68 -62.59
N LEU A 233 19.73 9.98 -62.54
CA LEU A 233 20.59 10.68 -63.50
C LEU A 233 22.04 10.17 -63.42
N ARG A 234 22.60 10.09 -62.21
CA ARG A 234 23.96 9.57 -61.97
C ARG A 234 24.11 8.14 -62.48
N ALA A 235 23.15 7.27 -62.17
CA ALA A 235 23.18 5.89 -62.65
C ALA A 235 23.07 5.79 -64.18
N ARG A 236 22.25 6.66 -64.81
CA ARG A 236 22.14 6.74 -66.28
C ARG A 236 23.45 7.18 -66.93
N GLU A 237 24.13 8.19 -66.37
CA GLU A 237 25.44 8.65 -66.87
C GLU A 237 26.51 7.56 -66.80
N LEU A 238 26.44 6.71 -65.76
CA LEU A 238 27.33 5.57 -65.58
C LEU A 238 26.91 4.32 -66.39
N GLY A 239 25.75 4.35 -67.07
CA GLY A 239 25.21 3.21 -67.82
C GLY A 239 24.83 2.01 -66.94
N VAL A 240 24.41 2.25 -65.69
CA VAL A 240 24.10 1.21 -64.69
C VAL A 240 22.68 1.38 -64.12
N SER A 241 22.17 0.32 -63.49
CA SER A 241 20.94 0.40 -62.69
C SER A 241 21.27 0.96 -61.29
N PRO A 242 20.52 1.96 -60.78
CA PRO A 242 20.69 2.43 -59.40
C PRO A 242 20.23 1.39 -58.36
N GLY A 243 19.48 0.38 -58.80
CA GLY A 243 18.72 -0.51 -57.92
C GLY A 243 17.52 0.19 -57.32
N GLY A 244 17.11 -0.27 -56.15
CA GLY A 244 15.98 0.23 -55.37
C GLY A 244 16.01 -0.42 -54.00
N ASP A 245 14.86 -0.47 -53.32
CA ASP A 245 14.70 -1.19 -52.07
C ASP A 245 15.78 -0.78 -51.06
N ILE A 246 15.74 0.49 -50.64
CA ILE A 246 16.47 0.96 -49.45
C ILE A 246 15.47 1.19 -48.30
N MET A 247 15.75 0.58 -47.15
CA MET A 247 14.88 0.65 -45.97
C MET A 247 15.64 1.09 -44.75
N ILE A 248 14.90 1.64 -43.80
CA ILE A 248 15.25 1.62 -42.38
C ILE A 248 14.56 0.38 -41.79
N HIS A 249 15.29 -0.55 -41.17
CA HIS A 249 14.68 -1.80 -40.68
C HIS A 249 15.29 -2.28 -39.36
N GLY A 250 14.53 -3.13 -38.66
CA GLY A 250 15.00 -3.83 -37.46
C GLY A 250 16.00 -4.96 -37.77
N ILE A 251 16.23 -5.84 -36.81
CA ILE A 251 17.11 -6.99 -36.98
C ILE A 251 16.37 -8.09 -37.75
N GLY A 252 17.14 -8.99 -38.39
CA GLY A 252 16.57 -10.15 -39.08
C GLY A 252 15.81 -11.04 -38.11
N ASN A 253 14.65 -11.56 -38.54
CA ASN A 253 13.80 -12.39 -37.67
C ASN A 253 14.59 -13.58 -37.11
N GLY A 254 14.50 -13.79 -35.79
CA GLY A 254 15.26 -14.83 -35.07
C GLY A 254 16.67 -14.40 -34.61
N LEU A 255 17.10 -13.18 -34.92
CA LEU A 255 18.40 -12.63 -34.51
C LEU A 255 18.29 -11.43 -33.56
N SER A 256 17.09 -11.13 -33.03
CA SER A 256 16.83 -10.01 -32.12
C SER A 256 17.75 -9.98 -30.89
N TRP A 257 18.24 -11.15 -30.45
CA TRP A 257 19.17 -11.31 -29.34
C TRP A 257 20.52 -10.58 -29.53
N VAL A 258 20.90 -10.28 -30.78
CA VAL A 258 22.11 -9.49 -31.08
C VAL A 258 21.99 -8.09 -30.51
N GLY A 259 20.76 -7.54 -30.42
CA GLY A 259 20.48 -6.23 -29.82
C GLY A 259 21.43 -5.16 -30.34
N GLY A 260 21.87 -4.25 -29.47
CA GLY A 260 22.74 -3.11 -29.82
C GLY A 260 24.10 -3.46 -30.44
N ALA A 261 24.59 -4.70 -30.32
CA ALA A 261 25.84 -5.13 -30.96
C ALA A 261 25.72 -5.19 -32.49
N HIS A 262 24.50 -5.14 -33.05
CA HIS A 262 24.26 -5.14 -34.49
C HIS A 262 24.94 -3.96 -35.22
N ALA A 263 25.16 -2.84 -34.52
CA ALA A 263 25.70 -1.59 -35.05
C ALA A 263 27.22 -1.48 -34.91
N ASP A 264 27.91 -2.54 -34.49
CA ASP A 264 29.38 -2.56 -34.39
C ASP A 264 30.05 -2.86 -35.75
N ILE A 265 29.30 -3.38 -36.72
CA ILE A 265 29.77 -3.72 -38.07
C ILE A 265 28.71 -3.26 -39.09
N ASP A 266 29.13 -2.70 -40.22
CA ASP A 266 28.25 -2.40 -41.35
C ASP A 266 28.03 -3.67 -42.18
N TRP A 267 26.79 -4.18 -42.23
CA TRP A 267 26.47 -5.50 -42.80
C TRP A 267 25.35 -5.49 -43.84
N THR A 268 24.66 -4.37 -44.03
CA THR A 268 23.54 -4.33 -44.97
C THR A 268 24.04 -4.24 -46.42
N LYS A 269 23.13 -4.32 -47.38
CA LYS A 269 23.43 -4.08 -48.82
C LYS A 269 23.14 -2.64 -49.27
N GLY A 270 22.90 -1.73 -48.30
CA GLY A 270 22.56 -0.33 -48.53
C GLY A 270 21.45 0.19 -47.62
N CYS A 271 20.70 -0.70 -46.96
CA CYS A 271 19.72 -0.34 -45.93
C CYS A 271 20.37 0.23 -44.67
N ILE A 272 19.54 0.78 -43.79
CA ILE A 272 19.91 1.31 -42.49
C ILE A 272 19.27 0.41 -41.43
N ALA A 273 20.09 -0.34 -40.70
CA ALA A 273 19.60 -1.24 -39.67
C ALA A 273 19.68 -0.59 -38.29
N VAL A 274 18.64 -0.79 -37.48
CA VAL A 274 18.51 -0.45 -36.04
C VAL A 274 18.05 -1.70 -35.28
N THR A 275 17.94 -1.63 -33.95
CA THR A 275 17.33 -2.72 -33.17
C THR A 275 15.81 -2.81 -33.34
N ASP A 276 15.22 -3.92 -32.91
CA ASP A 276 13.78 -4.17 -33.02
C ASP A 276 12.93 -3.16 -32.23
N GLY A 277 13.33 -2.84 -30.99
CA GLY A 277 12.66 -1.82 -30.19
C GLY A 277 12.82 -0.42 -30.79
N GLU A 278 13.98 -0.11 -31.39
CA GLU A 278 14.20 1.18 -32.03
C GLU A 278 13.38 1.33 -33.32
N ILE A 279 13.23 0.29 -34.15
CA ILE A 279 12.39 0.38 -35.35
C ILE A 279 10.90 0.52 -35.00
N GLU A 280 10.44 -0.08 -33.90
CA GLU A 280 9.07 0.14 -33.38
C GLU A 280 8.85 1.60 -32.96
N GLU A 281 9.82 2.21 -32.26
CA GLU A 281 9.77 3.64 -31.92
C GLU A 281 9.74 4.52 -33.18
N ILE A 282 10.60 4.23 -34.17
CA ILE A 282 10.65 4.98 -35.43
C ILE A 282 9.33 4.81 -36.20
N ASP A 283 8.74 3.61 -36.25
CA ASP A 283 7.43 3.38 -36.89
C ASP A 283 6.33 4.23 -36.22
N GLY A 284 6.29 4.27 -34.88
CA GLY A 284 5.30 5.04 -34.14
C GLY A 284 5.43 6.56 -34.34
N LEU A 285 6.66 7.06 -34.51
CA LEU A 285 6.96 8.49 -34.53
C LEU A 285 7.06 9.11 -35.93
N ALA A 286 7.45 8.34 -36.96
CA ALA A 286 7.66 8.82 -38.32
C ALA A 286 6.51 8.36 -39.25
N PRO A 287 5.53 9.22 -39.58
CA PRO A 287 4.48 8.90 -40.55
C PRO A 287 5.02 8.73 -41.98
N VAL A 288 4.24 8.11 -42.86
CA VAL A 288 4.51 8.14 -44.32
C VAL A 288 4.54 9.61 -44.78
N GLY A 289 5.52 9.95 -45.60
CA GLY A 289 5.84 11.31 -46.03
C GLY A 289 6.94 11.98 -45.21
N THR A 290 7.39 11.41 -44.09
CA THR A 290 8.48 11.98 -43.28
C THR A 290 9.76 12.11 -44.13
N PRO A 291 10.34 13.32 -44.26
CA PRO A 291 11.62 13.54 -44.93
C PRO A 291 12.76 12.75 -44.27
N VAL A 292 13.61 12.15 -45.08
CA VAL A 292 14.83 11.43 -44.68
C VAL A 292 16.02 12.08 -45.38
N GLU A 293 16.91 12.67 -44.59
CA GLU A 293 18.15 13.27 -45.07
C GLU A 293 19.32 12.33 -44.72
N ILE A 294 20.08 11.89 -45.71
CA ILE A 294 21.25 11.02 -45.50
C ILE A 294 22.50 11.78 -45.92
N ARG A 295 23.40 12.02 -44.95
CA ARG A 295 24.65 12.78 -45.12
C ARG A 295 25.88 11.87 -45.02
N PRO A 296 27.00 12.26 -45.65
CA PRO A 296 28.29 11.59 -45.52
C PRO A 296 28.74 11.40 -44.08
#